data_AF-A0A8H7ZMM0-F1
#
_entry.id   AF-A0A8H7ZMM0-F1
#
_cell.length_a   1.000
_cell.length_b   1.000
_cell.length_c   1.000
_cell.angle_alpha   90.00
_cell.angle_beta   90.00
_cell.angle_gamma   90.00
#
_symmetry.space_group_name_H-M   'P 1'
#
loop_
_entity.id
_entity.type
_entity.pdbx_description
1 polymer ?
#
loop_
_entity_poly.entity_id
_entity_poly.type
_entity_poly.pdbx_seq_one_letter_code
_entity_poly.pdbx_strand_id
1 'polypeptide(L)'
;MAIQLAYYRLFMVPCPTYETASTRVFRHGRTETVRVCSVDSVKFTESFDNGTKEERLALFQKAIASHLEYMQAASNGLSPFYLRFVDIRLYTACTRSFEEAGASYLVAKSSAPGYFAFILILCSVGKGVDRHLLGLRTRIANEDERATATLFTDPSYAKAMYFKLSTSNMSPGTYLWGGFAP
;
A
#
# COMPACT_ATOMS: atom_id res chain seq x y z
N MET A 1 0.57 -12.26 -5.52
CA MET A 1 1.58 -12.54 -4.47
C MET A 1 2.95 -12.94 -5.01
N ALA A 2 3.06 -13.77 -6.06
CA ALA A 2 4.36 -14.20 -6.60
C ALA A 2 5.34 -13.05 -6.91
N ILE A 3 4.86 -11.93 -7.46
CA ILE A 3 5.72 -10.77 -7.74
C ILE A 3 6.33 -10.13 -6.48
N GLN A 4 5.59 -10.13 -5.35
CA GLN A 4 6.12 -9.66 -4.06
C GLN A 4 7.26 -10.56 -3.59
N LEU A 5 7.08 -11.88 -3.70
CA LEU A 5 8.13 -12.84 -3.34
C LEU A 5 9.36 -12.72 -4.24
N ALA A 6 9.18 -12.57 -5.54
CA ALA A 6 10.28 -12.37 -6.48
C ALA A 6 11.08 -11.11 -6.16
N TYR A 7 10.40 -9.99 -5.90
CA TYR A 7 11.05 -8.75 -5.50
C TYR A 7 11.80 -8.91 -4.17
N TYR A 8 11.15 -9.50 -3.16
CA TYR A 8 11.73 -9.70 -1.85
C TYR A 8 13.00 -10.56 -1.91
N ARG A 9 12.99 -11.65 -2.70
CA ARG A 9 14.19 -12.50 -2.90
C ARG A 9 15.34 -11.77 -3.60
N LEU A 10 15.05 -10.81 -4.48
CA LEU A 10 16.09 -10.07 -5.20
C LEU A 10 16.72 -8.97 -4.35
N PHE A 11 15.91 -8.25 -3.58
CA PHE A 11 16.34 -7.03 -2.90
C PHE A 11 16.35 -7.13 -1.37
N MET A 12 15.87 -8.24 -0.81
CA MET A 12 15.76 -8.50 0.63
C MET A 12 14.97 -7.43 1.40
N VAL A 13 14.15 -6.65 0.68
CA VAL A 13 13.29 -5.61 1.23
C VAL A 13 11.94 -5.63 0.52
N PRO A 14 10.83 -5.37 1.23
CA PRO A 14 9.54 -5.17 0.59
C PRO A 14 9.53 -3.86 -0.21
N CYS A 15 8.58 -3.71 -1.13
CA CYS A 15 8.46 -2.46 -1.89
C CYS A 15 7.02 -2.00 -2.12
N PRO A 16 6.77 -0.68 -2.13
CA PRO A 16 5.48 -0.13 -2.51
C PRO A 16 5.11 -0.60 -3.93
N THR A 17 3.97 -1.28 -4.03
CA THR A 17 3.50 -1.90 -5.28
C THR A 17 2.09 -1.44 -5.58
N TYR A 18 1.93 -0.84 -6.77
CA TYR A 18 0.66 -0.44 -7.35
C TYR A 18 0.07 -1.59 -8.17
N GLU A 19 -1.21 -1.85 -7.96
CA GLU A 19 -2.02 -2.67 -8.86
C GLU A 19 -3.34 -1.95 -9.19
N THR A 20 -3.75 -2.02 -10.46
CA THR A 20 -5.01 -1.42 -10.91
C THR A 20 -6.22 -2.21 -10.43
N ALA A 21 -7.12 -1.56 -9.70
CA ALA A 21 -8.51 -2.02 -9.51
C ALA A 21 -9.44 -1.26 -10.46
N SER A 22 -10.32 -2.00 -11.15
CA SER A 22 -11.34 -1.42 -12.02
C SER A 22 -12.53 -0.93 -11.18
N THR A 23 -12.91 0.34 -11.34
CA THR A 23 -14.09 0.92 -10.68
C THR A 23 -15.29 1.05 -11.63
N ARG A 24 -15.33 0.25 -12.69
CA ARG A 24 -16.37 0.28 -13.75
C ARG A 24 -17.80 0.01 -13.26
N VAL A 25 -17.97 -0.42 -12.01
CA VAL A 25 -19.28 -0.50 -11.36
C VAL A 25 -19.92 0.88 -11.16
N PHE A 26 -19.13 1.95 -11.13
CA PHE A 26 -19.59 3.33 -11.03
C PHE A 26 -19.73 3.98 -12.41
N ARG A 27 -20.66 4.94 -12.52
CA ARG A 27 -20.80 5.78 -13.72
C ARG A 27 -19.50 6.55 -13.99
N HIS A 28 -18.96 6.41 -15.20
CA HIS A 28 -17.64 6.95 -15.60
C HIS A 28 -16.46 6.45 -14.74
N GLY A 29 -16.65 5.33 -14.01
CA GLY A 29 -15.60 4.70 -13.23
C GLY A 29 -14.40 4.31 -14.10
N ARG A 30 -13.21 4.65 -13.61
CA ARG A 30 -11.92 4.31 -14.22
C ARG A 30 -11.22 3.30 -13.33
N THR A 31 -10.31 3.79 -12.47
CA THR A 31 -9.43 2.94 -11.68
C THR A 31 -9.21 3.48 -10.28
N GLU A 32 -9.03 2.56 -9.34
CA GLU A 32 -8.46 2.79 -8.03
C GLU A 32 -7.13 2.00 -7.91
N THR A 33 -6.35 2.33 -6.89
CA THR A 33 -5.09 1.69 -6.53
C THR A 33 -5.33 0.61 -5.49
N VAL A 34 -4.85 -0.59 -5.78
CA VAL A 34 -4.65 -1.64 -4.78
C VAL A 34 -3.18 -1.66 -4.41
N ARG A 35 -2.90 -1.55 -3.12
CA ARG A 35 -1.54 -1.64 -2.59
C ARG A 35 -1.25 -3.10 -2.27
N VAL A 36 -0.53 -3.76 -3.17
CA VAL A 36 -0.25 -5.21 -3.10
C VAL A 36 0.68 -5.55 -1.93
N CYS A 37 1.63 -4.66 -1.64
CA CYS A 37 2.53 -4.79 -0.50
C CYS A 37 1.77 -4.48 0.80
N SER A 38 1.27 -5.53 1.43
CA SER A 38 0.56 -5.53 2.70
C SER A 38 1.35 -6.23 3.81
N VAL A 39 0.91 -6.04 5.05
CA VAL A 39 1.37 -6.78 6.24
C VAL A 39 1.50 -8.27 6.00
N ASP A 40 0.44 -8.87 5.46
CA ASP A 40 0.36 -10.31 5.28
C ASP A 40 1.21 -10.75 4.10
N SER A 41 1.35 -9.93 3.07
CA SER A 41 2.29 -10.18 1.98
C SER A 41 3.75 -10.20 2.46
N VAL A 42 4.13 -9.26 3.34
CA VAL A 42 5.50 -9.17 3.88
C VAL A 42 5.81 -10.38 4.74
N LYS A 43 4.91 -10.75 5.66
CA LYS A 43 5.06 -11.96 6.49
C LYS A 43 5.20 -13.23 5.64
N PHE A 44 4.42 -13.32 4.57
CA PHE A 44 4.52 -14.40 3.60
C PHE A 44 5.90 -14.41 2.92
N THR A 45 6.38 -13.27 2.41
CA THR A 45 7.66 -13.23 1.68
C THR A 45 8.86 -13.47 2.58
N GLU A 46 8.84 -12.95 3.81
CA GLU A 46 9.92 -13.13 4.81
C GLU A 46 10.05 -14.59 5.27
N SER A 47 8.91 -15.28 5.44
CA SER A 47 8.88 -16.67 5.89
C SER A 47 9.06 -17.69 4.77
N PHE A 48 8.98 -17.28 3.50
CA PHE A 48 8.86 -18.22 2.38
C PHE A 48 10.06 -19.16 2.26
N ASP A 49 11.27 -18.66 2.46
CA ASP A 49 12.50 -19.42 2.30
C ASP A 49 12.93 -20.15 3.58
N ASN A 50 12.54 -19.64 4.75
CA ASN A 50 13.00 -20.10 6.06
C ASN A 50 11.96 -20.91 6.88
N GLY A 51 10.67 -20.79 6.57
CA GLY A 51 9.59 -21.42 7.35
C GLY A 51 9.35 -22.89 7.00
N THR A 52 8.47 -23.58 7.73
CA THR A 52 7.97 -24.92 7.36
C THR A 52 7.00 -24.86 6.19
N LYS A 53 6.72 -25.99 5.52
CA LYS A 53 5.77 -26.04 4.40
C LYS A 53 4.38 -25.57 4.82
N GLU A 54 3.97 -25.95 6.02
CA GLU A 54 2.68 -25.66 6.63
C GLU A 54 2.54 -24.16 6.92
N GLU A 55 3.57 -23.55 7.53
CA GLU A 55 3.62 -22.10 7.78
C GLU A 55 3.60 -21.30 6.47
N ARG A 56 4.41 -21.71 5.48
CA ARG A 56 4.46 -21.05 4.15
C ARG A 56 3.08 -21.05 3.50
N LEU A 57 2.38 -22.20 3.53
CA LEU A 57 1.05 -22.32 2.96
C LEU A 57 0.02 -21.45 3.68
N ALA A 58 0.04 -21.46 5.02
CA ALA A 58 -0.88 -20.66 5.82
C ALA A 58 -0.70 -19.15 5.58
N LEU A 59 0.56 -18.68 5.58
CA LEU A 59 0.86 -17.28 5.32
C LEU A 59 0.56 -16.87 3.89
N PHE A 60 0.79 -17.77 2.91
CA PHE A 60 0.42 -17.54 1.52
C PHE A 60 -1.09 -17.37 1.34
N GLN A 61 -1.88 -18.28 1.92
CA GLN A 61 -3.34 -18.21 1.88
C GLN A 61 -3.85 -16.92 2.54
N LYS A 62 -3.27 -16.54 3.68
CA LYS A 62 -3.61 -15.29 4.36
C LYS A 62 -3.27 -14.06 3.51
N ALA A 63 -2.09 -14.03 2.89
CA ALA A 63 -1.69 -12.93 2.00
C ALA A 63 -2.64 -12.80 0.81
N ILE A 64 -3.04 -13.93 0.19
CA ILE A 64 -4.05 -13.94 -0.89
C ILE A 64 -5.39 -13.39 -0.38
N ALA A 65 -5.87 -13.88 0.77
CA ALA A 65 -7.16 -13.44 1.31
C ALA A 65 -7.18 -11.93 1.57
N SER A 66 -6.11 -11.38 2.18
CA SER A 66 -5.99 -9.93 2.42
C SER A 66 -5.99 -9.14 1.10
N HIS A 67 -5.27 -9.62 0.08
CA HIS A 67 -5.19 -8.97 -1.21
C HIS A 67 -6.53 -8.98 -1.97
N LEU A 68 -7.28 -10.09 -1.90
CA LEU A 68 -8.61 -10.18 -2.48
C LEU A 68 -9.60 -9.22 -1.79
N GLU A 69 -9.54 -9.12 -0.45
CA GLU A 69 -10.33 -8.15 0.31
C GLU A 69 -10.04 -6.72 -0.17
N TYR A 70 -8.77 -6.37 -0.36
CA TYR A 70 -8.34 -5.04 -0.79
C TYR A 70 -8.76 -4.74 -2.23
N MET A 71 -8.59 -5.71 -3.13
CA MET A 71 -9.03 -5.60 -4.51
C MET A 71 -10.54 -5.38 -4.62
N GLN A 72 -11.32 -6.11 -3.83
CA GLN A 72 -12.78 -5.96 -3.80
C GLN A 72 -13.18 -4.61 -3.20
N ALA A 73 -12.55 -4.19 -2.10
CA ALA A 73 -12.80 -2.89 -1.49
C ALA A 73 -12.50 -1.73 -2.46
N ALA A 74 -11.34 -1.76 -3.12
CA ALA A 74 -10.94 -0.74 -4.10
C ALA A 74 -11.88 -0.70 -5.32
N SER A 75 -12.24 -1.86 -5.86
CA SER A 75 -13.16 -1.94 -7.02
C SER A 75 -14.55 -1.40 -6.70
N ASN A 76 -15.00 -1.58 -5.46
CA ASN A 76 -16.28 -1.09 -4.95
C ASN A 76 -16.21 0.33 -4.37
N GLY A 77 -15.10 1.06 -4.55
CA GLY A 77 -14.96 2.43 -4.02
C GLY A 77 -15.08 2.52 -2.49
N LEU A 78 -14.89 1.40 -1.79
CA LEU A 78 -15.00 1.30 -0.34
C LEU A 78 -13.68 1.71 0.30
N SER A 79 -13.39 3.01 0.24
CA SER A 79 -12.43 3.63 1.15
C SER A 79 -13.06 3.69 2.54
N PRO A 80 -12.50 3.07 3.59
CA PRO A 80 -13.06 3.16 4.92
C PRO A 80 -12.87 4.60 5.41
N PHE A 81 -13.91 5.40 5.28
CA PHE A 81 -14.11 6.58 6.14
C PHE A 81 -14.72 6.17 7.50
N TYR A 82 -14.93 4.85 7.73
CA TYR A 82 -15.56 4.30 8.93
C TYR A 82 -14.57 3.46 9.76
N LEU A 83 -14.16 4.05 10.88
CA LEU A 83 -13.64 3.50 12.14
C LEU A 83 -13.57 1.96 12.28
N ARG A 84 -12.35 1.43 12.47
CA ARG A 84 -12.03 0.44 13.52
C ARG A 84 -10.51 0.43 13.79
N PHE A 85 -10.16 0.59 15.06
CA PHE A 85 -8.81 0.63 15.63
C PHE A 85 -8.01 -0.64 15.33
N VAL A 86 -6.87 -0.56 14.63
CA VAL A 86 -5.77 -1.55 14.72
C VAL A 86 -4.40 -0.93 14.41
N ASP A 87 -3.54 -1.01 15.44
CA ASP A 87 -2.07 -1.00 15.60
C ASP A 87 -1.10 -0.40 14.56
N ILE A 88 -0.17 0.41 15.09
CA ILE A 88 0.74 1.38 14.43
C ILE A 88 2.10 0.79 14.00
N ARG A 89 2.31 -0.52 14.16
CA ARG A 89 3.65 -1.15 14.16
C ARG A 89 4.19 -1.60 12.79
N LEU A 90 3.46 -1.39 11.72
CA LEU A 90 3.80 -1.99 10.42
C LEU A 90 4.70 -1.15 9.54
N TYR A 91 4.70 0.17 9.75
CA TYR A 91 5.68 1.01 9.10
C TYR A 91 7.09 0.84 9.72
N THR A 92 7.19 0.48 11.00
CA THR A 92 8.45 0.16 11.69
C THR A 92 9.08 -1.15 11.23
N ALA A 93 8.31 -2.13 10.75
CA ALA A 93 8.85 -3.36 10.18
C ALA A 93 9.32 -3.19 8.73
N CYS A 94 8.59 -2.42 7.90
CA CYS A 94 9.00 -2.05 6.54
C CYS A 94 10.24 -1.12 6.51
N THR A 95 10.56 -0.48 7.64
CA THR A 95 11.73 0.40 7.81
C THR A 95 12.88 -0.21 8.61
N ARG A 96 12.78 -1.47 9.08
CA ARG A 96 13.88 -2.13 9.81
C ARG A 96 15.12 -2.36 8.97
N SER A 97 15.00 -2.40 7.65
CA SER A 97 16.16 -2.45 6.74
C SER A 97 16.86 -1.09 6.54
N PHE A 98 16.49 -0.04 7.30
CA PHE A 98 17.13 1.28 7.24
C PHE A 98 17.92 1.66 8.51
N GLU A 99 18.06 0.76 9.49
CA GLU A 99 18.92 1.03 10.67
C GLU A 99 20.42 1.13 10.30
N GLU A 100 20.86 0.54 9.19
CA GLU A 100 22.27 0.63 8.73
C GLU A 100 22.60 1.92 7.95
N ALA A 101 21.65 2.84 7.76
CA ALA A 101 21.87 4.12 7.05
C ALA A 101 21.60 5.38 7.92
N GLY A 102 21.72 5.28 9.24
CA GLY A 102 21.91 6.47 10.10
C GLY A 102 20.69 7.38 10.29
N ALA A 103 19.46 6.84 10.32
CA ALA A 103 18.25 7.63 10.55
C ALA A 103 17.60 7.35 11.93
N SER A 104 18.29 7.66 13.02
CA SER A 104 17.76 7.62 14.40
C SER A 104 16.71 8.71 14.72
N TYR A 105 15.96 9.24 13.75
CA TYR A 105 15.27 10.54 13.95
C TYR A 105 13.73 10.56 13.85
N LEU A 106 13.02 9.51 13.41
CA LEU A 106 11.58 9.65 13.08
C LEU A 106 10.61 8.75 13.88
N VAL A 107 10.88 8.53 15.16
CA VAL A 107 9.87 7.98 16.10
C VAL A 107 9.56 8.94 17.27
N ALA A 108 10.27 10.06 17.39
CA ALA A 108 10.06 11.00 18.50
C ALA A 108 10.16 12.46 18.02
N LYS A 109 9.07 12.99 17.45
CA LYS A 109 8.68 14.43 17.39
C LYS A 109 7.67 14.76 16.27
N SER A 110 6.73 13.87 15.96
CA SER A 110 5.52 14.30 15.25
C SER A 110 4.50 14.75 16.30
N SER A 111 4.40 16.06 16.50
CA SER A 111 3.27 16.71 17.19
C SER A 111 1.97 16.67 16.37
N ALA A 112 1.91 15.90 15.28
CA ALA A 112 0.70 15.73 14.49
C ALA A 112 -0.30 14.80 15.22
N PRO A 113 -1.58 15.17 15.33
CA PRO A 113 -2.59 14.40 16.04
C PRO A 113 -2.74 13.00 15.43
N GLY A 114 -3.02 11.99 16.27
CA GLY A 114 -3.02 10.55 15.94
C GLY A 114 -3.88 10.10 14.74
N TYR A 115 -4.71 10.98 14.18
CA TYR A 115 -5.38 10.80 12.89
C TYR A 115 -4.42 10.63 11.71
N PHE A 116 -3.21 11.20 11.79
CA PHE A 116 -2.25 11.23 10.70
C PHE A 116 -1.62 9.87 10.39
N ALA A 117 -1.05 9.25 11.43
CA ALA A 117 -0.54 7.89 11.35
C ALA A 117 -1.67 6.90 11.00
N PHE A 118 -2.88 7.15 11.48
CA PHE A 118 -4.07 6.34 11.19
C PHE A 118 -4.46 6.35 9.71
N ILE A 119 -4.47 7.50 9.03
CA ILE A 119 -4.79 7.59 7.59
C ILE A 119 -3.70 6.89 6.76
N LEU A 120 -2.42 7.08 7.09
CA LEU A 120 -1.32 6.38 6.41
C LEU A 120 -1.38 4.86 6.61
N ILE A 121 -1.84 4.40 7.78
CA ILE A 121 -2.08 2.98 8.03
C ILE A 121 -3.25 2.50 7.18
N LEU A 122 -4.37 3.21 7.12
CA LEU A 122 -5.49 2.87 6.23
C LEU A 122 -5.08 2.80 4.75
N CYS A 123 -4.15 3.67 4.32
CA CYS A 123 -3.51 3.57 3.01
C CYS A 123 -2.71 2.28 2.87
N SER A 124 -1.94 1.91 3.90
CA SER A 124 -1.17 0.65 3.89
C SER A 124 -2.04 -0.62 3.92
N VAL A 125 -3.30 -0.53 4.40
CA VAL A 125 -4.26 -1.65 4.38
C VAL A 125 -4.99 -1.76 3.04
N GLY A 126 -4.59 -1.02 1.99
CA GLY A 126 -4.99 -1.31 0.61
C GLY A 126 -6.47 -1.15 0.25
N LYS A 127 -7.28 -0.52 1.10
CA LYS A 127 -8.74 -0.37 0.88
C LYS A 127 -9.11 0.81 -0.03
N GLY A 128 -8.41 0.99 -1.15
CA GLY A 128 -8.77 1.94 -2.22
C GLY A 128 -8.96 3.40 -1.78
N VAL A 129 -7.92 4.02 -1.24
CA VAL A 129 -7.96 5.40 -0.71
C VAL A 129 -7.14 6.40 -1.54
N ASP A 130 -6.34 5.91 -2.47
CA ASP A 130 -5.39 6.72 -3.23
C ASP A 130 -6.09 7.77 -4.10
N ARG A 131 -7.22 7.47 -4.75
CA ARG A 131 -7.97 8.49 -5.49
C ARG A 131 -8.66 9.50 -4.58
N HIS A 132 -9.07 9.10 -3.38
CA HIS A 132 -9.65 10.03 -2.39
C HIS A 132 -8.60 11.02 -1.89
N LEU A 133 -7.39 10.55 -1.57
CA LEU A 133 -6.28 11.43 -1.19
C LEU A 133 -5.83 12.33 -2.33
N LEU A 134 -5.81 11.81 -3.56
CA LEU A 134 -5.57 12.64 -4.74
C LEU A 134 -6.64 13.74 -4.86
N GLY A 135 -7.91 13.40 -4.68
CA GLY A 135 -9.02 14.37 -4.69
C GLY A 135 -8.87 15.45 -3.61
N LEU A 136 -8.51 15.08 -2.38
CA LEU A 136 -8.24 16.06 -1.32
C LEU A 136 -7.06 16.97 -1.68
N ARG A 137 -5.98 16.40 -2.23
CA ARG A 137 -4.80 17.15 -2.63
C ARG A 137 -5.09 18.15 -3.75
N THR A 138 -5.93 17.81 -4.72
CA THR A 138 -6.30 18.72 -5.81
C THR A 138 -7.26 19.83 -5.37
N ARG A 139 -7.84 19.75 -4.17
CA ARG A 139 -8.67 20.81 -3.60
C ARG A 139 -7.92 21.88 -2.85
N ILE A 140 -6.65 21.64 -2.48
CA ILE A 140 -5.79 22.63 -1.83
C ILE A 140 -5.55 23.77 -2.83
N ALA A 141 -6.06 24.96 -2.51
CA ALA A 141 -6.08 26.08 -3.45
C ALA A 141 -5.09 27.20 -3.08
N ASN A 142 -4.77 27.35 -1.80
CA ASN A 142 -3.93 28.43 -1.29
C ASN A 142 -2.83 27.90 -0.36
N GLU A 143 -1.83 28.74 -0.08
CA GLU A 143 -0.67 28.34 0.74
C GLU A 143 -1.01 28.17 2.23
N ASP A 144 -2.05 28.84 2.74
CA ASP A 144 -2.51 28.65 4.13
C ASP A 144 -3.13 27.25 4.33
N GLU A 145 -3.95 26.80 3.37
CA GLU A 145 -4.46 25.42 3.32
C GLU A 145 -3.32 24.41 3.15
N ARG A 146 -2.32 24.74 2.33
CA ARG A 146 -1.16 23.86 2.14
C ARG A 146 -0.34 23.71 3.43
N ALA A 147 -0.17 24.80 4.19
CA ALA A 147 0.53 24.81 5.46
C ALA A 147 -0.20 23.95 6.52
N THR A 148 -1.52 23.92 6.48
CA THR A 148 -2.35 23.10 7.39
C THR A 148 -2.48 21.64 6.93
N ALA A 149 -2.42 21.39 5.62
CA ALA A 149 -2.51 20.06 5.01
C ALA A 149 -1.19 19.26 5.10
N THR A 150 -0.72 19.06 6.33
CA THR A 150 0.53 18.37 6.67
C THR A 150 0.64 16.95 6.08
N LEU A 151 -0.47 16.34 5.67
CA LEU A 151 -0.48 14.98 5.08
C LEU A 151 0.30 14.90 3.80
N PHE A 152 0.15 15.92 2.96
CA PHE A 152 0.74 15.90 1.63
C PHE A 152 2.19 16.40 1.62
N THR A 153 2.68 16.95 2.74
CA THR A 153 4.06 17.39 2.91
C THR A 153 4.91 16.39 3.69
N ASP A 154 4.29 15.40 4.34
CA ASP A 154 5.02 14.39 5.10
C ASP A 154 5.84 13.44 4.21
N PRO A 155 7.10 13.15 4.57
CA PRO A 155 7.96 12.24 3.81
C PRO A 155 7.38 10.84 3.62
N SER A 156 6.56 10.36 4.56
CA SER A 156 5.90 9.06 4.49
C SER A 156 4.84 9.02 3.39
N TYR A 157 4.11 10.12 3.18
CA TYR A 157 3.17 10.23 2.06
C TYR A 157 3.93 10.22 0.72
N ALA A 158 5.03 10.97 0.62
CA ALA A 158 5.88 10.96 -0.58
C ALA A 158 6.41 9.55 -0.90
N LYS A 159 6.91 8.83 0.12
CA LYS A 159 7.35 7.43 -0.02
C LYS A 159 6.19 6.49 -0.38
N ALA A 160 5.02 6.67 0.23
CA ALA A 160 3.85 5.84 -0.04
C ALA A 160 3.32 6.03 -1.47
N MET A 161 3.49 7.20 -2.07
CA MET A 161 3.10 7.49 -3.46
C MET A 161 4.16 7.11 -4.49
N TYR A 162 5.36 6.70 -4.06
CA TYR A 162 6.43 6.24 -4.93
C TYR A 162 6.41 4.73 -5.08
N PHE A 163 5.80 4.25 -6.16
CA PHE A 163 5.68 2.82 -6.46
C PHE A 163 6.92 2.32 -7.19
N LYS A 164 7.64 1.37 -6.58
CA LYS A 164 8.76 0.68 -7.24
C LYS A 164 8.28 -0.38 -8.23
N LEU A 165 7.09 -0.93 -7.98
CA LEU A 165 6.42 -1.86 -8.88
C LEU A 165 5.07 -1.28 -9.26
N SER A 166 4.82 -1.17 -10.56
CA SER A 166 3.53 -0.76 -11.14
C SER A 166 3.00 -1.90 -12.01
N THR A 167 1.82 -2.41 -11.67
CA THR A 167 1.28 -3.65 -12.24
C THR A 167 -0.19 -3.50 -12.62
N SER A 168 -0.66 -4.30 -13.58
CA SER A 168 -2.06 -4.40 -13.94
C SER A 168 -2.37 -5.76 -14.54
N ASN A 169 -3.49 -6.38 -14.17
CA ASN A 169 -3.97 -7.58 -14.83
C ASN A 169 -4.67 -7.22 -16.16
N MET A 170 -4.39 -7.98 -17.23
CA MET A 170 -4.97 -7.83 -18.57
C MET A 170 -5.90 -9.00 -18.97
N SER A 171 -6.30 -9.83 -17.99
CA SER A 171 -7.25 -10.94 -18.18
C SER A 171 -8.58 -10.48 -18.80
N PRO A 172 -9.28 -11.30 -19.63
CA PRO A 172 -9.13 -12.76 -19.75
C PRO A 172 -8.47 -13.25 -21.06
N GLY A 173 -7.88 -12.37 -21.87
CA GLY A 173 -7.35 -12.77 -23.17
C GLY A 173 -6.15 -13.71 -23.06
N THR A 174 -6.29 -14.97 -23.50
CA THR A 174 -5.20 -15.97 -23.54
C THR A 174 -3.99 -15.55 -24.39
N TYR A 175 -4.19 -14.59 -25.30
CA TYR A 175 -3.16 -14.08 -26.21
C TYR A 175 -2.91 -12.58 -26.03
N LEU A 176 -3.41 -11.97 -24.95
CA LEU A 176 -3.22 -10.55 -24.71
C LEU A 176 -2.09 -10.33 -23.69
N TRP A 177 -0.95 -9.89 -24.19
CA TRP A 177 0.21 -9.51 -23.39
C TRP A 177 0.55 -8.06 -23.69
N GLY A 178 0.91 -7.32 -22.65
CA GLY A 178 1.27 -5.92 -22.77
C GLY A 178 2.19 -5.51 -21.63
N GLY A 179 2.91 -4.41 -21.83
CA GLY A 179 3.78 -3.81 -20.84
C GLY A 179 3.79 -2.31 -21.00
N PHE A 180 4.20 -1.62 -19.94
CA PHE A 180 4.41 -0.18 -19.90
C PHE A 180 5.72 0.11 -19.16
N ALA A 181 6.28 1.29 -19.39
CA ALA A 181 7.49 1.72 -18.71
C ALA A 181 7.27 1.88 -17.19
N PRO A 182 8.31 1.69 -16.36
CA PRO A 182 8.26 2.00 -14.93
C PRO A 182 7.89 3.46 -14.63
#